data_AF-A0A1G4JHE4-F1
#
_entry.id   AF-A0A1G4JHE4-F1
#
_cell.length_a   1.000
_cell.length_b   1.000
_cell.length_c   1.000
_cell.angle_alpha   90.00
_cell.angle_beta   90.00
_cell.angle_gamma   90.00
#
_symmetry.space_group_name_H-M   'P 1'
#
loop_
_entity.id
_entity.type
_entity.pdbx_description
1 polymer ?
#
loop_
_entity_poly.entity_id
_entity_poly.type
_entity_poly.pdbx_seq_one_letter_code
_entity_poly.pdbx_strand_id
1 'polypeptide(L)'
;MKDAQTSLLEQDAEQTPRLPQDIFPSYFRYELFQRKGAYYALAAEIAGVGLVIFMLLLGANKVACGVLGFLLAFVGLPVTVCLFVGSTLLTDNHKLLMLKMLVAEDPGMDSEKWNTIAAKLNRAFHALDPSISPYFFYNGGACLSFFRANMLRIYSYTRSIDDNGTPGVVPLALRQPSPALPRTPTIMDNLELGPWVTAAVQKYLAHIDASIQELTGNGSAEAPFDASPEYTET
;
A
#
# COMPACT_ATOMS: atom_id res chain seq x y z
N MET A 1 -4.94 -26.18 34.20
CA MET A 1 -5.18 -26.24 32.73
C MET A 1 -5.89 -24.98 32.20
N LYS A 2 -6.67 -24.26 33.01
CA LYS A 2 -7.17 -22.91 32.68
C LYS A 2 -6.07 -21.83 32.72
N ASP A 3 -5.06 -22.00 33.58
CA ASP A 3 -4.02 -20.98 33.80
C ASP A 3 -3.03 -20.85 32.64
N ALA A 4 -2.86 -21.92 31.84
CA ALA A 4 -2.04 -21.93 30.63
C ALA A 4 -2.72 -21.19 29.46
N GLN A 5 -4.05 -21.12 29.46
CA GLN A 5 -4.83 -20.47 28.41
C GLN A 5 -4.95 -18.96 28.67
N THR A 6 -5.05 -18.57 29.95
CA THR A 6 -5.00 -17.17 30.37
C THR A 6 -3.62 -16.56 30.13
N SER A 7 -2.54 -17.31 30.41
CA SER A 7 -1.18 -16.84 30.16
C SER A 7 -0.82 -16.72 28.68
N LEU A 8 -1.37 -17.57 27.79
CA LEU A 8 -1.24 -17.37 26.34
C LEU A 8 -1.99 -16.13 25.83
N LEU A 9 -3.18 -15.85 26.40
CA LEU A 9 -3.95 -14.65 26.05
C LEU A 9 -3.32 -13.36 26.60
N GLU A 10 -2.67 -13.42 27.76
CA GLU A 10 -1.98 -12.29 28.39
C GLU A 10 -0.62 -12.02 27.71
N GLN A 11 0.08 -13.07 27.27
CA GLN A 11 1.34 -12.97 26.52
C GLN A 11 1.14 -12.40 25.09
N ASP A 12 -0.03 -12.58 24.49
CA ASP A 12 -0.42 -11.95 23.21
C ASP A 12 -0.86 -10.48 23.36
N ALA A 13 -1.28 -10.08 24.56
CA ALA A 13 -1.71 -8.71 24.89
C ALA A 13 -0.55 -7.80 25.28
N GLU A 14 0.51 -8.33 25.89
CA GLU A 14 1.69 -7.57 26.34
C GLU A 14 2.84 -7.55 25.33
N GLN A 15 2.79 -8.37 24.29
CA GLN A 15 3.71 -8.23 23.16
C GLN A 15 3.40 -6.94 22.42
N THR A 16 4.27 -5.95 22.60
CA THR A 16 4.38 -4.80 21.70
C THR A 16 4.18 -5.30 20.27
N PRO A 17 3.26 -4.70 19.49
CA PRO A 17 2.93 -5.18 18.16
C PRO A 17 4.23 -5.36 17.38
N ARG A 18 4.70 -6.60 17.19
CA ARG A 18 6.00 -6.86 16.57
C ARG A 18 5.84 -6.71 15.08
N LEU A 19 6.45 -5.69 14.51
CA LEU A 19 6.44 -5.50 13.07
C LEU A 19 7.51 -6.40 12.44
N PRO A 20 7.36 -6.75 11.15
CA PRO A 20 8.42 -7.47 10.43
C PRO A 20 9.77 -6.75 10.48
N GLN A 21 9.78 -5.42 10.63
CA GLN A 21 10.99 -4.63 10.86
C GLN A 21 11.82 -5.10 12.06
N ASP A 22 11.20 -5.62 13.13
CA ASP A 22 11.90 -6.08 14.32
C ASP A 22 12.51 -7.48 14.15
N ILE A 23 12.01 -8.24 13.16
CA ILE A 23 12.41 -9.63 12.89
C ILE A 23 13.44 -9.68 11.75
N PHE A 24 13.28 -8.82 10.74
CA PHE A 24 14.14 -8.78 9.57
C PHE A 24 15.04 -7.54 9.61
N PRO A 25 16.36 -7.71 9.80
CA PRO A 25 17.30 -6.59 9.91
C PRO A 25 17.44 -5.77 8.62
N SER A 26 16.91 -6.24 7.49
CA SER A 26 16.85 -5.49 6.25
C SER A 26 15.56 -5.73 5.47
N TYR A 27 15.05 -4.66 4.86
CA TYR A 27 13.87 -4.69 3.99
C TYR A 27 14.03 -5.70 2.84
N PHE A 28 15.23 -5.80 2.27
CA PHE A 28 15.53 -6.75 1.19
C PHE A 28 15.30 -8.22 1.60
N ARG A 29 15.70 -8.62 2.82
CA ARG A 29 15.47 -9.98 3.31
C ARG A 29 14.00 -10.27 3.53
N TYR A 30 13.26 -9.27 3.99
CA TYR A 30 11.83 -9.34 4.15
C TYR A 30 11.12 -9.50 2.79
N GLU A 31 11.48 -8.70 1.79
CA GLU A 31 10.91 -8.80 0.44
C GLU A 31 11.20 -10.17 -0.19
N LEU A 32 12.43 -10.67 -0.01
CA LEU A 32 12.81 -12.02 -0.45
C LEU A 32 11.97 -13.10 0.23
N PHE A 33 11.68 -12.94 1.52
CA PHE A 33 10.86 -13.89 2.28
C PHE A 33 9.39 -13.85 1.87
N GLN A 34 8.86 -12.67 1.60
CA GLN A 34 7.45 -12.48 1.25
C GLN A 34 7.16 -12.95 -0.19
N ARG A 35 8.12 -12.81 -1.12
CA ARG A 35 7.96 -13.13 -2.54
C ARG A 35 8.76 -14.34 -3.01
N LYS A 36 9.07 -15.29 -2.11
CA LYS A 36 9.87 -16.50 -2.44
C LYS A 36 9.39 -17.21 -3.70
N GLY A 37 8.08 -17.39 -3.86
CA GLY A 37 7.49 -18.03 -5.03
C GLY A 37 7.82 -17.32 -6.35
N ALA A 38 7.75 -15.99 -6.36
CA ALA A 38 8.07 -15.19 -7.54
C ALA A 38 9.57 -15.26 -7.88
N TYR A 39 10.45 -15.26 -6.88
CA TYR A 39 11.89 -15.43 -7.09
C TYR A 39 12.27 -16.84 -7.56
N TYR A 40 11.62 -17.90 -7.03
CA TYR A 40 11.81 -19.27 -7.53
C TYR A 40 11.33 -19.42 -8.97
N ALA A 41 10.18 -18.82 -9.33
CA ALA A 41 9.69 -18.80 -10.70
C ALA A 41 10.68 -18.09 -11.64
N LEU A 42 11.16 -16.91 -11.25
CA LEU A 42 12.16 -16.16 -12.02
C LEU A 42 13.46 -16.95 -12.20
N ALA A 43 13.96 -17.61 -11.15
CA ALA A 43 15.16 -18.44 -11.24
C ALA A 43 14.97 -19.63 -12.18
N ALA A 44 13.80 -20.28 -12.14
CA ALA A 44 13.45 -21.36 -13.06
C ALA A 44 13.34 -20.86 -14.51
N GLU A 45 12.80 -19.67 -14.73
CA GLU A 45 12.69 -19.04 -16.05
C GLU A 45 14.08 -18.74 -16.64
N ILE A 46 14.99 -18.15 -15.86
CA ILE A 46 16.38 -17.90 -16.26
C ILE A 46 17.10 -19.21 -16.59
N ALA A 47 16.93 -20.24 -15.76
CA ALA A 47 17.51 -21.56 -16.02
C ALA A 47 16.95 -22.20 -17.30
N GLY A 48 15.64 -22.06 -17.54
CA GLY A 48 14.97 -22.52 -18.76
C GLY A 48 15.50 -21.83 -20.02
N VAL A 49 15.66 -20.50 -19.98
CA VAL A 49 16.26 -19.75 -21.09
C VAL A 49 17.70 -20.19 -21.34
N GLY A 50 18.50 -20.35 -20.28
CA GLY A 50 19.86 -20.87 -20.38
C GLY A 50 19.93 -22.26 -21.02
N LEU A 51 19.00 -23.15 -20.66
CA LEU A 51 18.89 -24.49 -21.24
C LEU A 51 18.54 -24.44 -22.73
N VAL A 52 17.61 -23.57 -23.14
CA VAL A 52 17.24 -23.40 -24.56
C VAL A 52 18.45 -22.92 -25.38
N ILE A 53 19.18 -21.92 -24.86
CA ILE A 53 20.39 -21.41 -25.52
C ILE A 53 21.44 -22.53 -25.65
N PHE A 54 21.67 -23.29 -24.57
CA PHE A 54 22.60 -24.42 -24.58
C PHE A 54 22.22 -25.49 -25.60
N MET A 55 20.94 -25.86 -25.69
CA MET A 55 20.43 -26.82 -26.68
C MET A 55 20.62 -26.32 -28.12
N LEU A 56 20.42 -25.03 -28.38
CA LEU A 56 20.68 -24.43 -29.69
C LEU A 56 22.16 -24.49 -30.06
N LEU A 57 23.07 -24.27 -29.10
CA LEU A 57 24.52 -24.38 -29.31
C LEU A 57 24.97 -25.80 -29.63
N LEU A 58 24.31 -26.81 -29.04
CA LEU A 58 24.55 -28.22 -29.35
C LEU A 58 23.95 -28.68 -30.69
N GLY A 59 23.29 -27.78 -31.43
CA GLY A 59 22.68 -28.11 -32.72
C GLY A 59 21.37 -28.89 -32.62
N ALA A 60 20.64 -28.77 -31.50
CA ALA A 60 19.32 -29.37 -31.35
C ALA A 60 18.30 -28.81 -32.37
N ASN A 61 17.15 -29.47 -32.48
CA ASN A 61 16.09 -29.06 -33.41
C ASN A 61 15.61 -27.63 -33.11
N LYS A 62 15.79 -26.74 -34.09
CA LYS A 62 15.43 -25.31 -34.00
C LYS A 62 13.94 -25.08 -33.75
N VAL A 63 13.07 -25.95 -34.30
CA VAL A 63 11.62 -25.84 -34.12
C VAL A 63 11.25 -26.14 -32.66
N ALA A 64 11.81 -27.21 -32.09
CA ALA A 64 11.57 -27.57 -30.69
C ALA A 64 12.07 -26.48 -29.73
N CYS A 65 13.26 -25.93 -29.99
CA CYS A 65 13.80 -24.82 -29.21
C CYS A 65 12.93 -23.55 -29.31
N GLY A 66 12.41 -23.26 -30.50
CA GLY A 66 11.50 -22.13 -30.73
C GLY A 66 10.18 -22.27 -29.96
N VAL A 67 9.58 -23.47 -29.95
CA VAL A 67 8.36 -23.74 -29.18
C VAL A 67 8.62 -23.60 -27.68
N LEU A 68 9.73 -24.14 -27.17
CA LEU A 68 10.07 -24.03 -25.75
C LEU A 68 10.35 -22.58 -25.32
N GLY A 69 11.07 -21.82 -26.15
CA GLY A 69 11.30 -20.39 -25.94
C GLY A 69 9.99 -19.59 -25.95
N PHE A 70 9.07 -19.90 -26.86
CA PHE A 70 7.75 -19.28 -26.90
C PHE A 70 6.95 -19.57 -25.62
N LEU A 71 6.94 -20.81 -25.14
CA LEU A 71 6.26 -21.15 -23.89
C LEU A 71 6.86 -20.42 -22.68
N LEU A 72 8.19 -20.30 -22.59
CA LEU A 72 8.82 -19.53 -21.51
C LEU A 72 8.43 -18.05 -21.58
N ALA A 73 8.43 -17.44 -22.76
CA ALA A 73 8.12 -16.02 -22.93
C ALA A 73 6.62 -15.70 -22.74
N PHE A 74 5.73 -16.54 -23.24
CA PHE A 74 4.28 -16.25 -23.27
C PHE A 74 3.50 -16.91 -22.15
N VAL A 75 4.06 -17.90 -21.46
CA VAL A 75 3.44 -18.56 -20.30
C VAL A 75 4.26 -18.34 -19.04
N GLY A 76 5.58 -18.51 -19.11
CA GLY A 76 6.48 -18.28 -17.97
C GLY A 76 6.43 -16.83 -17.49
N LEU A 77 6.75 -15.88 -18.36
CA LEU A 77 6.82 -14.46 -18.00
C LEU A 77 5.50 -13.94 -17.40
N PRO A 78 4.30 -14.19 -17.97
CA PRO A 78 3.06 -13.73 -17.35
C PRO A 78 2.79 -14.37 -15.99
N VAL A 79 3.11 -15.65 -15.80
CA VAL A 79 2.98 -16.32 -14.50
C VAL A 79 3.90 -15.66 -13.47
N THR A 80 5.16 -15.39 -13.82
CA THR A 80 6.11 -14.68 -12.94
C THR A 80 5.56 -13.30 -12.58
N VAL A 81 5.09 -12.52 -13.55
CA VAL A 81 4.48 -11.18 -13.32
C VAL A 81 3.24 -11.28 -12.44
N CYS A 82 2.36 -12.24 -12.67
CA CYS A 82 1.17 -12.48 -11.85
C CYS A 82 1.53 -12.82 -10.40
N LEU A 83 2.60 -13.57 -10.15
CA LEU A 83 3.06 -13.84 -8.78
C LEU A 83 3.62 -12.59 -8.10
N PHE A 84 4.29 -11.70 -8.84
CA PHE A 84 4.75 -10.40 -8.31
C PHE A 84 3.56 -9.48 -7.97
N VAL A 85 2.58 -9.35 -8.87
CA VAL A 85 1.44 -8.43 -8.71
C VAL A 85 0.37 -9.00 -7.77
N GLY A 86 0.05 -10.29 -7.88
CA GLY A 86 -1.00 -10.94 -7.09
C GLY A 86 -0.76 -10.86 -5.59
N SER A 87 0.51 -10.84 -5.16
CA SER A 87 0.89 -10.64 -3.76
C SER A 87 0.50 -9.25 -3.20
N THR A 88 0.11 -8.31 -4.05
CA THR A 88 -0.25 -6.93 -3.67
C THR A 88 -1.73 -6.60 -3.84
N LEU A 89 -2.53 -7.52 -4.40
CA LEU A 89 -3.95 -7.29 -4.67
C LEU A 89 -4.79 -7.55 -3.41
N LEU A 90 -5.08 -6.47 -2.67
CA LEU A 90 -6.05 -6.52 -1.58
C LEU A 90 -7.48 -6.50 -2.12
N THR A 91 -8.33 -7.38 -1.59
CA THR A 91 -9.78 -7.33 -1.84
C THR A 91 -10.41 -6.12 -1.14
N ASP A 92 -11.62 -5.76 -1.55
CA ASP A 92 -12.31 -4.58 -1.02
C ASP A 92 -12.61 -4.68 0.49
N ASN A 93 -12.80 -5.88 1.02
CA ASN A 93 -12.96 -6.11 2.46
C ASN A 93 -11.69 -5.73 3.25
N HIS A 94 -10.50 -6.04 2.70
CA HIS A 94 -9.24 -5.65 3.33
C HIS A 94 -9.05 -4.14 3.31
N LYS A 95 -9.42 -3.48 2.20
CA LYS A 95 -9.41 -2.01 2.09
C LYS A 95 -10.39 -1.38 3.09
N LEU A 96 -11.60 -1.93 3.23
CA LEU A 96 -12.59 -1.45 4.19
C LEU A 96 -12.08 -1.55 5.62
N LEU A 97 -11.49 -2.69 5.98
CA LEU A 97 -10.92 -2.92 7.30
C LEU A 97 -9.78 -1.93 7.59
N MET A 98 -8.94 -1.67 6.59
CA MET A 98 -7.89 -0.65 6.68
C MET A 98 -8.45 0.73 6.96
N LEU A 99 -9.47 1.16 6.22
CA LEU A 99 -10.08 2.47 6.37
C LEU A 99 -10.77 2.64 7.73
N LYS A 100 -11.51 1.62 8.18
CA LYS A 100 -12.15 1.62 9.51
C LYS A 100 -11.12 1.81 10.62
N MET A 101 -10.01 1.08 10.55
CA MET A 101 -8.93 1.19 11.53
C MET A 101 -8.25 2.56 11.48
N LEU A 102 -8.06 3.11 10.28
CA LEU A 102 -7.45 4.42 10.09
C LEU A 102 -8.30 5.56 10.67
N VAL A 103 -9.63 5.50 10.48
CA VAL A 103 -10.57 6.47 11.03
C VAL A 103 -10.62 6.40 12.55
N ALA A 104 -10.59 5.18 13.11
CA ALA A 104 -10.65 4.95 14.56
C ALA A 104 -9.39 5.42 15.28
N GLU A 105 -8.21 5.05 14.77
CA GLU A 105 -6.94 5.29 15.49
C GLU A 105 -6.36 6.69 15.24
N ASP A 106 -6.74 7.35 14.14
CA ASP A 106 -6.27 8.68 13.75
C ASP A 106 -4.75 8.90 13.86
N PRO A 107 -3.95 8.19 13.04
CA PRO A 107 -2.50 8.28 13.16
C PRO A 107 -1.93 9.63 12.74
N GLY A 108 -2.68 10.46 12.00
CA GLY A 108 -2.16 11.71 11.43
C GLY A 108 -0.84 11.48 10.69
N MET A 109 0.21 12.22 11.09
CA MET A 109 1.58 12.05 10.58
C MET A 109 2.54 11.33 11.54
N ASP A 110 2.02 10.77 12.64
CA ASP A 110 2.82 10.11 13.67
C ASP A 110 3.28 8.71 13.24
N SER A 111 4.59 8.55 13.08
CA SER A 111 5.21 7.30 12.61
C SER A 111 4.99 6.11 13.56
N GLU A 112 4.89 6.33 14.87
CA GLU A 112 4.66 5.25 15.83
C GLU A 112 3.21 4.73 15.78
N LYS A 113 2.25 5.64 15.59
CA LYS A 113 0.85 5.25 15.36
C LYS A 113 0.70 4.46 14.06
N TRP A 114 1.40 4.87 13.00
CA TRP A 114 1.43 4.11 11.75
C TRP A 114 2.03 2.72 11.92
N ASN A 115 3.06 2.55 12.76
CA ASN A 115 3.60 1.23 13.08
C ASN A 115 2.55 0.37 13.80
N THR A 116 1.86 0.93 14.79
CA THR A 116 0.79 0.23 15.53
C THR A 116 -0.33 -0.22 14.60
N ILE A 117 -0.77 0.64 13.68
CA ILE A 117 -1.77 0.31 12.67
C ILE A 117 -1.26 -0.79 11.73
N ALA A 118 -0.03 -0.71 11.24
CA ALA A 118 0.53 -1.72 10.35
C ALA A 118 0.53 -3.11 11.01
N ALA A 119 0.90 -3.21 12.29
CA ALA A 119 0.86 -4.47 13.01
C ALA A 119 -0.57 -5.00 13.24
N LYS A 120 -1.51 -4.11 13.62
CA LYS A 120 -2.92 -4.48 13.76
C LYS A 120 -3.50 -4.97 12.43
N LEU A 121 -3.18 -4.31 11.31
CA LEU A 121 -3.62 -4.70 9.97
C LEU A 121 -3.02 -6.02 9.51
N ASN A 122 -1.73 -6.25 9.76
CA ASN A 122 -1.08 -7.51 9.43
C ASN A 122 -1.80 -8.71 10.09
N ARG A 123 -2.14 -8.58 11.37
CA ARG A 123 -2.92 -9.60 12.10
C ARG A 123 -4.34 -9.72 11.53
N ALA A 124 -5.02 -8.61 11.31
CA ALA A 124 -6.40 -8.61 10.83
C ALA A 124 -6.54 -9.16 9.41
N PHE A 125 -5.59 -8.87 8.52
CA PHE A 125 -5.59 -9.38 7.14
C PHE A 125 -5.36 -10.89 7.11
N HIS A 126 -4.39 -11.40 7.87
CA HIS A 126 -4.16 -12.84 7.96
C HIS A 126 -5.35 -13.58 8.63
N ALA A 127 -6.03 -12.94 9.58
CA ALA A 127 -7.23 -13.50 10.19
C ALA A 127 -8.42 -13.55 9.22
N LEU A 128 -8.54 -12.56 8.33
CA LEU A 128 -9.59 -12.48 7.32
C LEU A 128 -9.32 -13.42 6.14
N ASP A 129 -8.06 -13.53 5.73
CA ASP A 129 -7.61 -14.36 4.63
C ASP A 129 -6.25 -15.02 4.97
N PRO A 130 -6.24 -16.33 5.31
CA PRO A 130 -5.01 -17.05 5.61
C PRO A 130 -4.01 -17.14 4.46
N SER A 131 -4.41 -16.79 3.23
CA SER A 131 -3.49 -16.71 2.08
C SER A 131 -2.62 -15.44 2.11
N ILE A 132 -3.03 -14.41 2.85
CA ILE A 132 -2.26 -13.19 3.06
C ILE A 132 -1.24 -13.43 4.16
N SER A 133 0.02 -13.10 3.91
CA SER A 133 1.08 -13.23 4.90
C SER A 133 0.76 -12.46 6.19
N PRO A 134 1.05 -13.02 7.38
CA PRO A 134 0.91 -12.30 8.66
C PRO A 134 1.93 -11.16 8.81
N TYR A 135 2.79 -10.97 7.81
CA TYR A 135 3.81 -9.95 7.75
C TYR A 135 3.56 -9.01 6.55
N PHE A 136 2.31 -8.71 6.21
CA PHE A 136 1.98 -7.99 4.97
C PHE A 136 2.66 -6.61 4.81
N PHE A 137 2.66 -5.78 5.86
CA PHE A 137 3.36 -4.50 5.92
C PHE A 137 4.64 -4.64 6.74
N TYR A 138 5.77 -4.23 6.15
CA TYR A 138 7.07 -4.22 6.82
C TYR A 138 7.12 -3.27 8.02
N ASN A 139 6.60 -2.05 7.82
CA ASN A 139 6.56 -0.98 8.81
C ASN A 139 5.37 -0.02 8.57
N GLY A 140 5.17 0.94 9.47
CA GLY A 140 4.18 1.99 9.35
C GLY A 140 4.35 2.85 8.09
N GLY A 141 5.59 3.08 7.65
CA GLY A 141 5.89 3.79 6.40
C GLY A 141 5.39 3.06 5.15
N ALA A 142 5.52 1.73 5.10
CA ALA A 142 4.97 0.90 4.03
C ALA A 142 3.44 0.93 4.02
N CYS A 143 2.82 0.90 5.20
CA CYS A 143 1.37 1.04 5.36
C CYS A 143 0.88 2.42 4.86
N LEU A 144 1.53 3.51 5.27
CA LEU A 144 1.21 4.86 4.81
C LEU A 144 1.39 5.01 3.28
N SER A 145 2.48 4.46 2.74
CA SER A 145 2.74 4.49 1.29
C SER A 145 1.66 3.76 0.50
N PHE A 146 1.22 2.60 1.00
CA PHE A 146 0.12 1.85 0.41
C PHE A 146 -1.19 2.64 0.44
N PHE A 147 -1.52 3.29 1.56
CA PHE A 147 -2.68 4.16 1.69
C PHE A 147 -2.62 5.33 0.68
N ARG A 148 -1.47 5.99 0.55
CA ARG A 148 -1.27 7.09 -0.42
C ARG A 148 -1.46 6.64 -1.86
N ALA A 149 -0.87 5.51 -2.23
CA ALA A 149 -0.92 5.01 -3.61
C ALA A 149 -2.32 4.50 -4.02
N ASN A 150 -3.05 3.87 -3.08
CA ASN A 150 -4.29 3.16 -3.40
C ASN A 150 -5.56 3.91 -3.01
N MET A 151 -5.53 4.77 -1.98
CA MET A 151 -6.74 5.47 -1.51
C MET A 151 -6.74 6.94 -1.90
N LEU A 152 -5.66 7.67 -1.58
CA LEU A 152 -5.55 9.10 -1.89
C LEU A 152 -5.57 9.36 -3.40
N ARG A 153 -4.87 8.53 -4.19
CA ARG A 153 -4.86 8.66 -5.65
C ARG A 153 -6.25 8.47 -6.27
N ILE A 154 -7.06 7.56 -5.73
CA ILE A 154 -8.42 7.33 -6.21
C ILE A 154 -9.34 8.47 -5.80
N TYR A 155 -9.18 8.97 -4.57
CA TYR A 155 -9.94 10.11 -4.07
C TYR A 155 -9.71 11.38 -4.90
N SER A 156 -8.45 11.73 -5.17
CA SER A 156 -8.12 12.92 -5.96
C SER A 156 -8.62 12.85 -7.40
N TYR A 157 -8.56 11.66 -8.00
CA TYR A 157 -9.10 11.40 -9.33
C TYR A 157 -10.62 11.50 -9.38
N THR A 158 -11.33 11.03 -8.35
CA THR A 158 -12.80 11.11 -8.29
C THR A 158 -13.25 12.56 -8.13
N ARG A 159 -12.58 13.31 -7.23
CA ARG A 159 -12.87 14.73 -7.00
C ARG A 159 -12.69 15.59 -8.25
N SER A 160 -11.67 15.33 -9.07
CA SER A 160 -11.46 16.08 -10.31
C SER A 160 -12.51 15.79 -11.39
N ILE A 161 -13.19 14.64 -11.33
CA ILE A 161 -14.34 14.34 -12.20
C ILE A 161 -15.57 15.15 -11.77
N ASP A 162 -15.82 15.24 -10.46
CA ASP A 162 -16.95 16.00 -9.91
C ASP A 162 -16.82 17.51 -10.18
N ASP A 163 -15.59 18.05 -10.08
CA ASP A 163 -15.32 19.47 -10.31
C ASP A 163 -15.37 19.89 -11.80
N ASN A 164 -15.20 18.94 -12.73
CA ASN A 164 -15.18 19.22 -14.18
C ASN A 164 -16.50 18.83 -14.91
N GLY A 165 -17.55 18.44 -14.16
CA GLY A 165 -18.88 18.10 -14.68
C GLY A 165 -19.97 18.14 -13.60
N THR A 166 -20.69 19.26 -13.51
CA THR A 166 -21.75 19.63 -12.53
C THR A 166 -23.04 18.76 -12.57
N PRO A 167 -24.00 18.87 -11.59
CA PRO A 167 -23.95 19.23 -10.17
C PRO A 167 -24.57 18.16 -9.23
N GLY A 168 -24.25 18.24 -7.93
CA GLY A 168 -25.14 17.98 -6.78
C GLY A 168 -26.04 16.74 -6.75
N VAL A 169 -25.77 15.84 -5.79
CA VAL A 169 -26.71 14.94 -5.09
C VAL A 169 -28.05 14.73 -5.80
N VAL A 170 -28.14 13.71 -6.65
CA VAL A 170 -29.43 13.14 -7.09
C VAL A 170 -29.55 11.73 -6.50
N PRO A 171 -30.63 11.42 -5.75
CA PRO A 171 -30.86 10.09 -5.20
C PRO A 171 -30.87 9.00 -6.29
N LEU A 172 -30.30 7.85 -5.94
CA LEU A 172 -29.93 6.70 -6.77
C LEU A 172 -31.10 5.93 -7.44
N ALA A 173 -32.22 6.57 -7.79
CA ALA A 173 -33.44 5.86 -8.18
C ALA A 173 -33.77 5.88 -9.70
N LEU A 174 -33.13 6.69 -10.55
CA LEU A 174 -33.67 6.89 -11.91
C LEU A 174 -32.66 7.17 -13.04
N ARG A 175 -31.47 6.54 -13.05
CA ARG A 175 -30.57 6.64 -14.22
C ARG A 175 -30.64 5.38 -15.09
N GLN A 176 -31.37 5.48 -16.20
CA GLN A 176 -31.36 4.48 -17.28
C GLN A 176 -29.95 4.33 -17.90
N PRO A 177 -29.61 3.14 -18.43
CA PRO A 177 -28.28 2.83 -18.91
C PRO A 177 -28.05 3.42 -20.31
N SER A 178 -27.02 4.26 -20.46
CA SER A 178 -26.53 4.71 -21.78
C SER A 178 -25.25 3.95 -22.14
N PRO A 179 -25.06 3.51 -23.40
CA PRO A 179 -24.06 2.52 -23.77
C PRO A 179 -22.77 3.18 -24.27
N ALA A 180 -21.81 3.43 -23.39
CA ALA A 180 -20.43 3.68 -23.80
C ALA A 180 -19.45 3.37 -22.65
N LEU A 181 -18.61 2.36 -22.90
CA LEU A 181 -17.55 1.79 -22.05
C LEU A 181 -17.97 1.07 -20.76
N PRO A 182 -17.41 -0.12 -20.48
CA PRO A 182 -17.50 -0.71 -19.16
C PRO A 182 -16.67 0.15 -18.21
N ARG A 183 -17.34 1.02 -17.44
CA ARG A 183 -16.75 1.58 -16.22
C ARG A 183 -16.38 0.38 -15.34
N THR A 184 -15.10 0.10 -15.20
CA THR A 184 -14.62 -0.74 -14.11
C THR A 184 -15.14 -0.14 -12.81
N PRO A 185 -15.83 -0.92 -11.96
CA PRO A 185 -16.36 -0.42 -10.69
C PRO A 185 -15.18 0.12 -9.87
N THR A 186 -15.21 1.43 -9.66
CA THR A 186 -14.24 2.15 -8.86
C THR A 186 -14.52 1.82 -7.39
N ILE A 187 -13.50 1.84 -6.53
CA ILE A 187 -13.65 1.67 -5.07
C ILE A 187 -14.72 2.62 -4.47
N MET A 188 -14.92 3.78 -5.10
CA MET A 188 -15.96 4.76 -4.76
C MET A 188 -17.39 4.35 -5.17
N ASP A 189 -17.55 3.48 -6.17
CA ASP A 189 -18.86 2.95 -6.59
C ASP A 189 -19.38 1.89 -5.60
N ASN A 190 -18.51 1.42 -4.71
CA ASN A 190 -18.88 0.49 -3.66
C ASN A 190 -19.55 1.27 -2.51
N LEU A 191 -20.87 1.12 -2.39
CA LEU A 191 -21.74 1.91 -1.50
C LEU A 191 -21.28 1.92 -0.03
N GLU A 192 -20.61 0.84 0.39
CA GLU A 192 -20.07 0.71 1.74
C GLU A 192 -18.67 1.31 1.91
N LEU A 193 -17.90 1.50 0.84
CA LEU A 193 -16.47 1.83 0.90
C LEU A 193 -16.24 3.34 0.74
N GLY A 194 -17.01 4.00 -0.13
CA GLY A 194 -16.90 5.44 -0.43
C GLY A 194 -16.93 6.37 0.80
N PRO A 195 -17.87 6.21 1.76
CA PRO A 195 -17.93 7.06 2.95
C PRO A 195 -16.67 6.95 3.83
N TRP A 196 -16.13 5.75 3.98
CA TRP A 196 -14.93 5.51 4.78
C TRP A 196 -13.66 6.03 4.10
N VAL A 197 -13.57 5.91 2.77
CA VAL A 197 -12.48 6.52 2.00
C VAL A 197 -12.49 8.03 2.20
N THR A 198 -13.64 8.68 2.05
CA THR A 198 -13.77 10.12 2.18
C THR A 198 -13.42 10.59 3.59
N ALA A 199 -13.97 9.94 4.63
CA ALA A 199 -13.69 10.28 6.02
C ALA A 199 -12.20 10.12 6.36
N ALA A 200 -11.58 9.00 5.98
CA ALA A 200 -10.17 8.74 6.25
C ALA A 200 -9.25 9.73 5.53
N VAL A 201 -9.52 10.01 4.25
CA VAL A 201 -8.74 10.95 3.45
C VAL A 201 -8.88 12.37 3.97
N GLN A 202 -10.10 12.81 4.28
CA GLN A 202 -10.34 14.16 4.79
C GLN A 202 -9.63 14.39 6.12
N LYS A 203 -9.68 13.41 7.03
CA LYS A 203 -8.97 13.46 8.32
C LYS A 203 -7.47 13.57 8.12
N TYR A 204 -6.93 12.79 7.18
CA TYR A 204 -5.51 12.84 6.84
C TYR A 204 -5.07 14.17 6.24
N LEU A 205 -5.88 14.76 5.34
CA LEU A 205 -5.59 16.07 4.76
C LEU A 205 -5.62 17.19 5.80
N ALA A 206 -6.57 17.14 6.76
CA ALA A 206 -6.64 18.12 7.84
C ALA A 206 -5.36 18.15 8.69
N HIS A 207 -4.75 16.98 8.96
CA HIS A 207 -3.46 16.91 9.65
C HIS A 207 -2.32 17.50 8.83
N ILE A 208 -2.32 17.31 7.51
CA ILE A 208 -1.32 17.94 6.63
C ILE A 208 -1.44 19.45 6.67
N ASP A 209 -2.65 20.00 6.54
CA ASP A 209 -2.89 21.43 6.55
C ASP A 209 -2.49 22.07 7.89
N ALA A 210 -2.79 21.40 9.00
CA ALA A 210 -2.37 21.84 10.34
C ALA A 210 -0.85 21.90 10.49
N SER A 211 -0.11 20.89 10.01
CA SER A 211 1.35 20.90 10.06
C SER A 211 1.98 21.94 9.12
N ILE A 212 1.37 22.23 7.97
CA ILE A 212 1.81 23.32 7.09
C ILE A 212 1.63 24.66 7.78
N GLN A 213 0.52 24.87 8.50
CA GLN A 213 0.27 26.09 9.27
C GLN A 213 1.25 26.28 10.41
N GLU A 214 1.65 25.21 11.11
CA GLU A 214 2.67 25.28 12.16
C GLU A 214 4.04 25.68 11.61
N LEU A 215 4.44 25.10 10.46
CA LEU A 215 5.70 25.41 9.80
C LEU A 215 5.73 26.83 9.22
N THR A 216 4.60 27.33 8.73
CA THR A 216 4.50 28.69 8.16
C THR A 216 4.27 29.76 9.24
N GLY A 217 3.59 29.43 10.34
CA GLY A 217 3.34 30.31 11.48
C GLY A 217 4.59 30.59 12.32
N ASN A 218 5.51 29.62 12.44
CA ASN A 218 6.78 29.81 13.14
C ASN A 218 7.85 30.56 12.32
N GLY A 219 7.61 30.83 11.04
CA GLY A 219 8.54 31.54 10.14
C GLY A 219 8.40 33.07 10.11
N SER A 220 7.46 33.67 10.84
CA SER A 220 7.23 35.14 10.85
C SER A 220 7.71 35.86 12.11
N ALA A 221 8.52 35.22 12.96
CA ALA A 221 9.13 35.84 14.13
C ALA A 221 10.67 35.92 13.97
N GLU A 222 11.14 36.68 12.97
CA GLU A 222 12.52 37.18 12.95
C GLU A 222 12.55 38.70 13.14
N ALA A 223 13.54 39.12 13.93
CA ALA A 223 13.63 40.31 14.77
C ALA A 223 13.59 41.68 14.04
N PRO A 224 13.26 42.76 14.77
CA PRO A 224 13.44 44.12 14.25
C PRO A 224 14.92 44.36 14.00
N PHE A 225 15.22 44.80 12.78
CA PHE A 225 16.52 45.26 12.31
C PHE A 225 16.92 46.48 13.14
N ASP A 226 17.71 46.23 14.20
CA ASP A 226 18.21 47.28 15.08
C ASP A 226 19.26 48.12 14.34
N ALA A 227 19.04 49.43 14.36
CA ALA A 227 19.77 50.41 13.58
C ALA A 227 21.07 50.79 14.27
N SER A 228 22.14 50.91 13.46
CA SER A 228 23.36 51.72 13.61
C SER A 228 23.99 51.93 15.01
N PRO A 229 25.31 51.67 15.14
CA PRO A 229 26.16 52.48 15.99
C PRO A 229 26.81 53.63 15.20
N GLU A 230 26.49 54.83 15.67
CA GLU A 230 27.10 56.12 15.38
C GLU A 230 28.60 56.09 15.74
N TYR A 231 29.45 56.47 14.78
CA TYR A 231 30.88 56.67 15.01
C TYR A 231 31.11 58.04 15.64
N THR A 232 31.62 58.09 16.88
CA THR A 232 32.23 59.30 17.46
C THR A 232 33.74 59.12 17.57
N GLU A 233 34.45 60.05 16.92
CA GLU A 233 35.88 60.35 17.04
C GLU A 233 36.28 60.68 18.48
N THR A 234 37.45 60.19 18.90
CA THR A 234 38.55 60.99 19.53
C THR A 234 39.82 60.18 19.53
#